data_AF-A0A6N4TJV8-F1
#
_entry.id   AF-A0A6N4TJV8-F1
#
_cell.length_a   1.000
_cell.length_b   1.000
_cell.length_c   1.000
_cell.angle_alpha   90.00
_cell.angle_beta   90.00
_cell.angle_gamma   90.00
#
_symmetry.space_group_name_H-M   'P 1'
#
loop_
_entity.id
_entity.type
_entity.pdbx_description
1 polymer ?
#
loop_
_entity_poly.entity_id
_entity_poly.type
_entity_poly.pdbx_seq_one_letter_code
_entity_poly.pdbx_strand_id
1 'polypeptide(L)' 'MNGLDIEAYLTYIFETLKQIDHPTEADYRKVLPYSQELPEILKVKSK' A
#
# COMPACT_ATOMS: atom_id res chain seq x y z
N MET A 1 -17.13 -1.00 -0.44
CA MET A 1 -15.95 -1.13 -1.34
C MET A 1 -14.82 -0.41 -0.66
N ASN A 2 -13.68 -1.06 -0.43
CA ASN A 2 -12.53 -0.46 0.26
C ASN A 2 -12.16 0.84 -0.46
N GLY A 3 -12.38 1.97 0.20
CA GLY A 3 -12.06 3.29 -0.34
C GLY A 3 -10.56 3.45 -0.35
N LEU A 4 -9.89 2.96 -1.38
CA LEU A 4 -8.48 3.23 -1.64
C LEU A 4 -8.39 4.16 -2.84
N ASP A 5 -7.56 5.18 -2.72
CA ASP A 5 -7.16 5.96 -3.87
C ASP A 5 -6.21 5.07 -4.68
N ILE A 6 -6.72 4.56 -5.80
CA ILE A 6 -6.03 3.54 -6.58
C ILE A 6 -4.71 4.08 -7.16
N GLU A 7 -4.67 5.34 -7.56
CA GLU A 7 -3.46 5.96 -8.13
C GLU A 7 -2.40 6.16 -7.05
N ALA A 8 -2.78 6.71 -5.90
CA ALA A 8 -1.88 6.86 -4.76
C ALA A 8 -1.40 5.50 -4.23
N TYR A 9 -2.28 4.49 -4.20
CA TYR A 9 -1.96 3.15 -3.74
C TYR A 9 -0.95 2.44 -4.65
N LEU A 10 -1.15 2.49 -5.98
CA LEU A 10 -0.19 1.92 -6.93
C LEU A 10 1.18 2.62 -6.83
N THR A 11 1.18 3.94 -6.72
CA THR A 11 2.41 4.73 -6.53
C THR A 11 3.14 4.30 -5.26
N TYR A 12 2.43 4.16 -4.15
CA TYR A 12 2.98 3.70 -2.88
C TYR A 12 3.61 2.30 -2.99
N ILE A 13 2.93 1.34 -3.62
CA ILE A 13 3.47 -0.02 -3.81
C ILE A 13 4.79 0.02 -4.59
N PHE A 14 4.80 0.73 -5.73
CA PHE A 14 5.99 0.77 -6.59
C PHE A 14 7.18 1.44 -5.89
N GLU A 15 6.95 2.53 -5.17
CA GLU A 15 8.02 3.21 -4.42
C GLU A 15 8.51 2.38 -3.24
N THR A 16 7.61 1.72 -2.51
CA THR A 16 7.97 0.88 -1.36
C THR A 16 8.80 -0.33 -1.80
N LEU A 17 8.37 -1.04 -2.86
CA LEU A 17 9.08 -2.23 -3.32
C LEU A 17 10.45 -1.92 -3.93
N LYS A 18 10.64 -0.74 -4.54
CA LYS A 18 11.95 -0.30 -5.05
C LYS A 18 13.00 -0.10 -3.95
N GLN A 19 12.57 0.18 -2.72
CA GLN A 19 13.47 0.46 -1.60
C GLN A 19 13.95 -0.82 -0.88
N ILE A 20 13.38 -1.97 -1.21
CA ILE A 20 13.68 -3.25 -0.54
C ILE A 20 14.58 -4.07 -1.46
N ASP A 21 15.85 -4.19 -1.07
CA ASP A 21 16.78 -5.10 -1.72
C ASP A 21 16.39 -6.55 -1.36
N HIS A 22 16.03 -7.35 -2.36
CA HIS A 22 15.47 -8.71 -2.21
C HIS A 22 14.20 -8.80 -1.33
N PRO A 23 13.03 -8.37 -1.83
CA PRO A 23 11.78 -8.36 -1.06
C PRO A 23 11.34 -9.76 -0.62
N THR A 24 10.95 -9.87 0.65
CA THR A 24 10.39 -11.09 1.23
C THR A 24 8.87 -11.12 1.14
N GLU A 25 8.26 -12.29 1.35
CA GLU A 25 6.79 -12.39 1.44
C GLU A 25 6.20 -11.46 2.51
N ALA A 26 6.91 -11.28 3.63
CA ALA A 26 6.49 -10.40 4.71
C ALA A 26 6.39 -8.93 4.24
N ASP A 27 7.28 -8.48 3.35
CA ASP A 27 7.26 -7.12 2.83
C ASP A 27 6.10 -6.88 1.87
N TYR A 28 5.79 -7.87 1.03
CA TYR A 28 4.60 -7.82 0.18
C TYR A 28 3.32 -7.74 1.01
N ARG A 29 3.24 -8.46 2.14
CA ARG A 29 2.07 -8.42 3.02
C ARG A 29 1.78 -7.01 3.56
N LYS A 30 2.81 -6.18 3.78
CA LYS A 30 2.66 -4.80 4.30
C LYS A 30 1.98 -3.87 3.31
N VAL A 31 2.16 -4.10 2.00
CA VAL A 31 1.64 -3.25 0.94
C VAL A 31 0.30 -3.72 0.38
N LEU A 32 -0.24 -4.85 0.85
CA LEU A 32 -1.53 -5.38 0.40
C LEU A 32 -2.70 -4.45 0.76
N PRO A 33 -3.82 -4.45 0.00
CA PRO A 33 -4.92 -3.49 0.15
C PRO A 33 -5.61 -3.52 1.53
N TYR A 34 -5.47 -4.63 2.25
CA TYR A 34 -6.07 -4.90 3.55
C TYR A 34 -5.03 -4.93 4.69
N SER A 35 -3.77 -4.58 4.38
CA SER A 35 -2.73 -4.46 5.38
C SER A 35 -3.08 -3.35 6.38
N GLN A 36 -2.91 -3.63 7.67
CA GLN A 36 -3.06 -2.63 8.73
C GLN A 36 -1.92 -1.60 8.71
N GLU A 37 -0.82 -1.90 8.02
CA GLU A 37 0.36 -1.04 7.88
C GLU A 37 0.21 -0.05 6.71
N LEU A 38 -0.89 -0.10 5.95
CA LEU A 38 -1.13 0.87 4.89
C LEU A 38 -1.32 2.28 5.45
N PRO A 39 -0.60 3.29 4.90
CA PRO A 39 -0.77 4.68 5.28
C PRO A 39 -2.22 5.15 5.17
N GLU A 40 -2.69 5.88 6.18
CA GLU A 40 -4.05 6.49 6.22
C GLU A 40 -4.33 7.39 5.02
N ILE A 41 -3.28 8.03 4.46
CA ILE A 41 -3.39 8.89 3.27
C ILE A 41 -3.90 8.14 2.03
N LEU A 42 -3.72 6.82 1.97
CA LEU A 42 -4.20 5.99 0.87
C LEU A 42 -5.69 5.62 1.03
N LYS A 43 -6.25 5.78 2.23
CA LYS A 43 -7.66 5.52 2.52
C LYS A 43 -8.48 6.73 2.08
N VAL A 44 -9.35 6.55 1.09
CA VAL A 44 -10.40 7.50 0.74
C VAL A 44 -11.32 7.62 1.94
N LYS A 45 -11.27 8.76 2.63
CA LYS A 45 -12.28 9.10 3.64
C LYS A 45 -13.62 9.18 2.93
N SER A 46 -14.48 8.19 3.17
CA SER A 46 -15.90 8.31 2.84
C SER A 46 -16.42 9.56 3.54
N LYS A 47 -16.98 10.47 2.73
CA LYS A 47 -17.52 11.75 3.18
C LYS A 47 -18.81 11.56 3.97
#